data_AF-A0A972AL88-F1
#
_entry.id   AF-A0A972AL88-F1
#
_cell.length_a   1.000
_cell.length_b   1.000
_cell.length_c   1.000
_cell.angle_alpha   90.00
_cell.angle_beta   90.00
_cell.angle_gamma   90.00
#
_symmetry.space_group_name_H-M   'P 1'
#
loop_
_entity.id
_entity.type
_entity.pdbx_description
1 polymer ?
#
loop_
_entity_poly.entity_id
_entity_poly.type
_entity_poly.pdbx_seq_one_letter_code
_entity_poly.pdbx_strand_id
1 'polypeptide(L)'
;MIRLAAIFLLCFAVGFIGGQISAAEPENVLISRDTDLNGILESYHLVNKQLTVWEGRQMIWQTPAEWEIERILLADADNDGVDELLMVLWKHGSFGDVRPFWQSADRAYSCHLFMYRLQAGRMRAVWCSSAIDPPIADISAITDNAQQVSLEIKERSTFPYPATRSTWQWQDWGFARVDA
;
A
#
# COMPACT_ATOMS: atom_id res chain seq x y z
N MET A 1 73.78 -0.86 29.64
CA MET A 1 73.06 -2.04 30.17
C MET A 1 71.85 -2.30 29.28
N ILE A 2 71.81 -3.49 28.71
CA ILE A 2 70.81 -4.01 27.77
C ILE A 2 69.58 -4.51 28.56
N ARG A 3 68.35 -4.30 28.05
CA ARG A 3 67.33 -5.36 27.85
C ARG A 3 66.10 -4.85 27.07
N LEU A 4 65.78 -5.60 26.01
CA LEU A 4 64.59 -5.56 25.16
C LEU A 4 63.30 -5.94 25.94
N ALA A 5 62.13 -5.49 25.46
CA ALA A 5 61.09 -6.34 24.83
C ALA A 5 59.81 -5.55 24.53
N ALA A 6 59.21 -5.84 23.37
CA ALA A 6 58.01 -5.26 22.80
C ALA A 6 56.72 -5.82 23.40
N ILE A 7 55.63 -5.05 23.39
CA ILE A 7 54.26 -5.58 23.25
C ILE A 7 53.49 -4.65 22.32
N PHE A 8 53.24 -5.14 21.11
CA PHE A 8 52.15 -4.69 20.24
C PHE A 8 50.86 -5.30 20.80
N LEU A 9 49.88 -4.47 21.19
CA LEU A 9 48.52 -4.96 21.41
C LEU A 9 47.61 -4.28 20.40
N LEU A 10 47.37 -5.02 19.32
CA LEU A 10 46.34 -4.76 18.34
C LEU A 10 45.02 -5.26 18.95
N CYS A 11 44.15 -4.37 19.43
CA CYS A 11 42.80 -4.74 19.83
C CYS A 11 41.83 -4.46 18.68
N PHE A 12 41.23 -5.55 18.22
CA PHE A 12 40.26 -5.69 17.14
C PHE A 12 38.99 -4.85 17.35
N ALA A 13 38.40 -4.47 16.23
CA ALA A 13 37.15 -3.75 16.08
C ALA A 13 35.92 -4.48 16.65
N VAL A 14 35.01 -3.70 17.24
CA VAL A 14 33.55 -3.89 17.24
C VAL A 14 32.98 -2.47 17.25
N GLY A 15 32.42 -1.92 16.18
CA GLY A 15 31.22 -2.42 15.53
C GLY A 15 29.99 -1.77 16.17
N PHE A 16 29.80 -0.48 15.93
CA PHE A 16 28.48 0.19 16.07
C PHE A 16 28.37 1.25 14.98
N ILE A 17 28.24 0.79 13.73
CA ILE A 17 27.54 1.59 12.73
C ILE A 17 26.08 1.51 13.17
N GLY A 18 25.69 2.44 14.04
CA GLY A 18 24.28 2.72 14.28
C GLY A 18 23.70 3.22 12.97
N GLY A 19 23.25 2.30 12.13
CA GLY A 19 22.41 2.63 11.00
C GLY A 19 21.21 3.37 11.57
N GLN A 20 21.12 4.67 11.28
CA GLN A 20 19.85 5.36 11.40
C GLN A 20 18.90 4.61 10.48
N ILE A 21 18.02 3.80 11.06
CA ILE A 21 16.80 3.40 10.39
C ILE A 21 16.06 4.72 10.23
N SER A 22 16.19 5.33 9.07
CA SER A 22 15.29 6.40 8.67
C SER A 22 13.90 5.77 8.67
N ALA A 23 13.09 6.05 9.69
CA ALA A 23 11.67 5.86 9.58
C ALA A 23 11.27 6.67 8.36
N ALA A 24 10.80 5.99 7.30
CA ALA A 24 10.39 6.69 6.09
C ALA A 24 9.36 7.75 6.48
N GLU A 25 9.72 9.02 6.32
CA GLU A 25 8.79 10.13 6.48
C GLU A 25 7.54 9.83 5.65
N PRO A 26 6.32 10.03 6.18
CA PRO A 26 5.12 9.70 5.45
C PRO A 26 5.10 10.47 4.14
N GLU A 27 5.09 9.72 3.04
CA GLU A 27 5.06 10.27 1.69
C GLU A 27 3.76 11.05 1.51
N ASN A 28 3.88 12.37 1.34
CA ASN A 28 2.74 13.20 0.98
C ASN A 28 2.50 13.05 -0.52
N VAL A 29 1.38 12.44 -0.90
CA VAL A 29 1.01 12.22 -2.30
C VAL A 29 -0.16 13.12 -2.66
N LEU A 30 -0.04 13.81 -3.79
CA LEU A 30 -1.10 14.61 -4.39
C LEU A 30 -1.27 14.17 -5.85
N ILE A 31 -2.43 13.62 -6.18
CA ILE A 31 -2.80 13.22 -7.54
C ILE A 31 -4.07 13.97 -7.93
N SER A 32 -4.12 14.55 -9.12
CA SER A 32 -5.34 15.15 -9.66
C SER A 32 -5.75 14.42 -10.93
N ARG A 33 -7.01 13.95 -10.99
CA ARG A 33 -7.57 13.18 -12.10
C ARG A 33 -9.09 13.24 -12.05
N ASP A 34 -9.75 13.26 -13.21
CA ASP A 34 -11.20 13.08 -13.34
C ASP A 34 -11.47 11.56 -13.34
N THR A 35 -12.00 11.05 -12.23
CA THR A 35 -12.14 9.61 -11.96
C THR A 35 -13.59 9.13 -12.02
N ASP A 36 -14.55 10.02 -12.18
CA ASP A 36 -15.94 9.67 -12.49
C ASP A 36 -16.43 10.16 -13.87
N LEU A 37 -15.50 10.71 -14.66
CA LEU A 37 -15.66 11.18 -16.04
C LEU A 37 -16.73 12.27 -16.20
N ASN A 38 -16.92 13.09 -15.16
CA ASN A 38 -17.88 14.19 -15.17
C ASN A 38 -17.32 15.48 -15.78
N GLY A 39 -16.03 15.53 -16.12
CA GLY A 39 -15.32 16.68 -16.67
C GLY A 39 -14.71 17.62 -15.63
N ILE A 40 -14.82 17.31 -14.34
CA ILE A 40 -14.20 18.02 -13.22
C ILE A 40 -13.03 17.18 -12.71
N LEU A 41 -11.94 17.83 -12.31
CA LEU A 41 -10.81 17.12 -11.72
C LEU A 41 -11.03 16.94 -10.22
N GLU A 42 -10.92 15.71 -9.74
CA GLU A 42 -10.74 15.43 -8.32
C GLU A 42 -9.27 15.51 -7.94
N SER A 43 -9.01 15.74 -6.65
CA SER A 43 -7.68 15.71 -6.06
C SER A 43 -7.64 14.75 -4.87
N TYR A 44 -6.68 13.83 -4.92
CA TYR A 44 -6.43 12.78 -3.94
C TYR A 44 -5.19 13.14 -3.13
N HIS A 45 -5.38 13.39 -1.84
CA HIS A 45 -4.36 13.90 -0.94
C HIS A 45 -4.08 12.85 0.13
N LEU A 46 -2.97 12.13 0.02
CA LEU A 46 -2.45 11.28 1.08
C LEU A 46 -1.47 12.10 1.91
N VAL A 47 -1.83 12.42 3.15
CA VAL A 47 -0.99 13.21 4.07
C VAL A 47 -1.07 12.55 5.44
N ASN A 48 0.08 12.32 6.08
CA ASN A 48 0.14 11.70 7.41
C ASN A 48 -0.68 10.40 7.52
N LYS A 49 -0.56 9.53 6.52
CA LYS A 49 -1.28 8.23 6.43
C LYS A 49 -2.80 8.34 6.31
N GLN A 50 -3.34 9.53 6.06
CA GLN A 50 -4.77 9.76 5.84
C GLN A 50 -5.02 10.27 4.43
N LEU A 51 -6.04 9.69 3.78
CA LEU A 51 -6.43 10.06 2.43
C LEU A 51 -7.69 10.92 2.47
N THR A 52 -7.63 12.05 1.80
CA THR A 52 -8.79 12.91 1.54
C THR A 52 -8.96 13.11 0.04
N VAL A 53 -10.21 13.19 -0.42
CA VAL A 53 -10.57 13.39 -1.83
C VAL A 53 -11.41 14.64 -1.94
N TRP A 54 -11.05 15.47 -2.90
CA TRP A 54 -11.59 16.81 -3.08
C TRP A 54 -12.07 17.02 -4.52
N GLU A 55 -13.17 17.72 -4.67
CA GLU A 55 -13.62 18.30 -5.95
C GLU A 55 -13.57 19.82 -5.79
N GLY A 56 -12.60 20.47 -6.45
CA GLY A 56 -12.31 21.89 -6.25
C GLY A 56 -11.96 22.24 -4.79
N ARG A 57 -12.88 22.89 -4.08
CA ARG A 57 -12.72 23.28 -2.65
C ARG A 57 -13.54 22.44 -1.68
N GLN A 58 -14.33 21.50 -2.20
CA GLN A 58 -15.19 20.65 -1.39
C GLN A 58 -14.49 19.32 -1.14
N MET A 59 -14.29 18.96 0.12
CA MET A 59 -13.91 17.59 0.48
C MET A 59 -15.13 16.71 0.26
N ILE A 60 -15.03 15.75 -0.66
CA ILE A 60 -16.13 14.83 -1.00
C ILE A 60 -16.01 13.50 -0.26
N TRP A 61 -14.81 13.14 0.17
CA TRP A 61 -14.57 11.90 0.91
C TRP A 61 -13.25 11.92 1.71
N GLN A 62 -13.17 11.09 2.74
CA GLN A 62 -11.95 10.82 3.50
C GLN A 62 -11.94 9.38 4.03
N THR A 63 -10.75 8.82 4.25
CA THR A 63 -10.62 7.51 4.90
C THR A 63 -11.03 7.56 6.37
N PRO A 64 -11.52 6.44 6.95
CA PRO A 64 -11.69 6.32 8.39
C PRO A 64 -10.40 6.66 9.16
N ALA A 65 -10.55 7.19 10.38
CA ALA A 65 -9.41 7.66 11.18
C ALA A 65 -8.52 6.52 11.70
N GLU A 66 -9.08 5.32 11.79
CA GLU A 66 -8.43 4.11 12.27
C GLU A 66 -7.69 3.33 11.17
N TRP A 67 -7.71 3.81 9.93
CA TRP A 67 -6.92 3.25 8.84
C TRP A 67 -5.61 4.01 8.70
N GLU A 68 -4.51 3.30 8.46
CA GLU A 68 -3.24 3.91 8.07
C GLU A 68 -2.97 3.59 6.61
N ILE A 69 -3.16 4.57 5.72
CA ILE A 69 -2.93 4.41 4.29
C ILE A 69 -1.43 4.49 4.01
N GLU A 70 -0.86 3.39 3.51
CA GLU A 70 0.57 3.32 3.16
C GLU A 70 0.82 3.80 1.73
N ARG A 71 -0.04 3.43 0.77
CA ARG A 71 0.06 3.85 -0.63
C ARG A 71 -1.31 4.02 -1.28
N ILE A 72 -1.34 4.86 -2.31
CA ILE A 72 -2.47 5.02 -3.22
C ILE A 72 -2.02 4.86 -4.66
N LEU A 73 -2.91 4.36 -5.52
CA LEU A 73 -2.73 4.27 -6.96
C LEU A 73 -4.08 4.57 -7.64
N LEU A 74 -4.07 5.38 -8.69
CA LEU A 74 -5.22 5.54 -9.59
C LEU A 74 -4.97 4.77 -10.88
N ALA A 75 -5.83 3.81 -11.18
CA ALA A 75 -5.75 2.99 -12.38
C ALA A 75 -7.10 2.31 -12.67
N ASP A 76 -7.42 2.14 -13.95
CA ASP A 76 -8.49 1.28 -14.48
C ASP A 76 -8.18 -0.19 -14.19
N ALA A 77 -8.31 -0.56 -12.92
CA ALA A 77 -7.82 -1.80 -12.36
C ALA A 77 -8.75 -2.98 -12.69
N ASP A 78 -10.04 -2.69 -12.89
CA ASP A 78 -11.03 -3.68 -13.33
C ASP A 78 -11.28 -3.68 -14.85
N ASN A 79 -10.58 -2.81 -15.60
CA ASN A 79 -10.60 -2.73 -17.06
C ASN A 79 -11.97 -2.36 -17.64
N ASP A 80 -12.72 -1.49 -16.96
CA ASP A 80 -14.00 -0.96 -17.44
C ASP A 80 -13.91 0.43 -18.10
N GLY A 81 -12.70 0.99 -18.15
CA GLY A 81 -12.39 2.28 -18.78
C GLY A 81 -12.47 3.47 -17.84
N VAL A 82 -12.70 3.26 -16.55
CA VAL A 82 -12.71 4.28 -15.49
C VAL A 82 -11.64 3.95 -14.47
N ASP A 83 -10.92 4.95 -13.97
CA ASP A 83 -9.91 4.69 -12.94
C ASP A 83 -10.51 4.46 -11.55
N GLU A 84 -10.03 3.42 -10.87
CA GLU A 84 -10.27 3.18 -9.44
C GLU A 84 -9.18 3.81 -8.58
N LEU A 85 -9.57 4.14 -7.35
CA LEU A 85 -8.66 4.35 -6.25
C LEU A 85 -8.30 3.01 -5.59
N LEU A 86 -7.06 2.59 -5.78
CA LEU A 86 -6.45 1.49 -5.04
C LEU A 86 -5.71 2.03 -3.81
N MET A 87 -5.89 1.36 -2.67
CA MET A 87 -5.27 1.74 -1.41
C MET A 87 -4.60 0.53 -0.77
N VAL A 88 -3.30 0.64 -0.51
CA VAL A 88 -2.60 -0.25 0.43
C VAL A 88 -2.72 0.39 1.80
N LEU A 89 -3.35 -0.32 2.74
CA LEU A 89 -3.60 0.21 4.08
C LEU A 89 -3.38 -0.81 5.17
N TRP A 90 -3.21 -0.30 6.38
CA TRP A 90 -3.23 -1.09 7.60
C TRP A 90 -4.43 -0.71 8.45
N LYS A 91 -5.08 -1.71 9.04
CA LYS A 91 -6.21 -1.53 9.95
C LYS A 91 -6.35 -2.70 10.90
N HIS A 92 -7.10 -2.49 11.98
CA HIS A 92 -7.52 -3.58 12.86
C HIS A 92 -8.73 -4.32 12.30
N GLY A 93 -8.64 -5.66 12.29
CA GLY A 93 -9.69 -6.58 11.87
C GLY A 93 -9.97 -6.56 10.37
N SER A 94 -10.64 -7.59 9.85
CA SER A 94 -10.97 -7.76 8.43
C SER A 94 -12.45 -7.52 8.14
N PHE A 95 -13.33 -7.77 9.10
CA PHE A 95 -14.79 -7.83 8.87
C PHE A 95 -15.55 -6.53 9.19
N GLY A 96 -14.91 -5.56 9.85
CA GLY A 96 -15.58 -4.37 10.36
C GLY A 96 -16.77 -4.72 11.26
N ASP A 97 -17.88 -3.99 11.11
CA ASP A 97 -19.11 -4.20 11.90
C ASP A 97 -19.88 -5.47 11.52
N VAL A 98 -19.62 -6.05 10.34
CA VAL A 98 -20.35 -7.20 9.79
C VAL A 98 -19.58 -8.50 10.04
N ARG A 99 -19.13 -8.69 11.28
CA ARG A 99 -18.39 -9.89 11.68
C ARG A 99 -19.32 -11.11 11.80
N PRO A 100 -19.02 -12.24 11.13
CA PRO A 100 -19.80 -13.46 11.30
C PRO A 100 -19.74 -14.01 12.74
N PHE A 101 -20.83 -14.58 13.23
CA PHE A 101 -20.93 -15.06 14.61
C PHE A 101 -19.94 -16.19 14.95
N TRP A 102 -19.49 -16.95 13.95
CA TRP A 102 -18.53 -18.05 14.11
C TRP A 102 -17.07 -17.58 14.12
N GLN A 103 -16.81 -16.30 13.87
CA GLN A 103 -15.46 -15.74 13.91
C GLN A 103 -15.17 -15.14 15.29
N SER A 104 -14.03 -15.52 15.89
CA SER A 104 -13.48 -14.89 17.10
C SER A 104 -13.30 -13.38 16.93
N ALA A 105 -13.00 -12.65 18.01
CA ALA A 105 -12.71 -11.22 17.90
C ALA A 105 -11.53 -10.99 16.93
N ASP A 106 -11.81 -10.38 15.78
CA ASP A 106 -10.81 -10.06 14.79
C ASP A 106 -10.22 -8.69 15.11
N ARG A 107 -9.02 -8.71 15.71
CA ARG A 107 -8.31 -7.52 16.21
C ARG A 107 -6.91 -7.39 15.64
N ALA A 108 -6.52 -8.28 14.73
CA ALA A 108 -5.20 -8.26 14.14
C ALA A 108 -4.98 -6.96 13.38
N TYR A 109 -3.80 -6.36 13.54
CA TYR A 109 -3.37 -5.24 12.72
C TYR A 109 -2.68 -5.81 11.49
N SER A 110 -3.31 -5.67 10.32
CA SER A 110 -2.87 -6.33 9.09
C SER A 110 -2.91 -5.39 7.89
N CYS A 111 -2.13 -5.73 6.86
CA CYS A 111 -2.10 -5.06 5.58
C CYS A 111 -3.26 -5.53 4.70
N HIS A 112 -3.86 -4.62 3.93
CA HIS A 112 -4.94 -4.89 3.00
C HIS A 112 -4.75 -4.09 1.70
N LEU A 113 -5.35 -4.57 0.61
CA LEU A 113 -5.52 -3.86 -0.64
C LEU A 113 -7.01 -3.62 -0.89
N PHE A 114 -7.43 -2.36 -0.88
CA PHE A 114 -8.81 -1.98 -1.15
C PHE A 114 -8.93 -1.24 -2.48
N MET A 115 -10.05 -1.45 -3.16
CA MET A 115 -10.39 -0.84 -4.44
C MET A 115 -11.71 -0.09 -4.30
N TYR A 116 -11.67 1.21 -4.57
CA TYR A 116 -12.80 2.11 -4.47
C TYR A 116 -12.99 2.84 -5.79
N ARG A 117 -14.24 3.17 -6.11
CA ARG A 117 -14.59 3.95 -7.30
C ARG A 117 -15.34 5.20 -6.89
N LEU A 118 -15.00 6.31 -7.54
CA LEU A 118 -15.83 7.51 -7.49
C LEU A 118 -16.96 7.36 -8.51
N GLN A 119 -18.20 7.50 -8.05
CA GLN A 119 -19.36 7.44 -8.93
C GLN A 119 -20.35 8.52 -8.55
N ALA A 120 -20.57 9.48 -9.46
CA ALA A 120 -21.46 10.61 -9.27
C ALA A 120 -21.15 11.37 -7.96
N GLY A 121 -19.88 11.75 -7.79
CA GLY A 121 -19.39 12.48 -6.61
C GLY A 121 -19.41 11.68 -5.29
N ARG A 122 -19.62 10.36 -5.33
CA ARG A 122 -19.62 9.49 -4.14
C ARG A 122 -18.61 8.37 -4.27
N MET A 123 -17.72 8.29 -3.29
CA MET A 123 -16.73 7.22 -3.20
C MET A 123 -17.39 5.93 -2.68
N ARG A 124 -17.22 4.82 -3.40
CA ARG A 124 -17.82 3.52 -3.09
C ARG A 124 -16.78 2.42 -3.11
N ALA A 125 -16.85 1.52 -2.13
CA ALA A 125 -16.04 0.30 -2.16
C ALA A 125 -16.49 -0.59 -3.32
N VAL A 126 -15.57 -0.97 -4.18
CA VAL A 126 -15.77 -2.00 -5.22
C VAL A 126 -15.32 -3.35 -4.67
N TRP A 127 -14.15 -3.39 -4.04
CA TRP A 127 -13.57 -4.60 -3.48
C TRP A 127 -12.65 -4.30 -2.29
N CYS A 128 -12.61 -5.22 -1.33
CA CYS A 128 -11.76 -5.11 -0.15
C CYS A 128 -11.15 -6.48 0.14
N SER A 129 -9.81 -6.57 0.12
CA SER A 129 -9.12 -7.81 0.42
C SER A 129 -9.32 -8.24 1.89
N SER A 130 -9.21 -9.55 2.13
CA SER A 130 -8.83 -10.03 3.47
C SER A 130 -7.41 -9.58 3.84
N ALA A 131 -6.95 -9.89 5.05
CA ALA A 131 -5.57 -9.63 5.46
C ALA A 131 -4.57 -10.27 4.48
N ILE A 132 -3.57 -9.49 4.06
CA ILE A 132 -2.52 -9.89 3.12
C ILE A 132 -1.22 -10.14 3.90
N ASP A 133 -0.64 -11.31 3.67
CA ASP A 133 0.65 -11.74 4.22
C ASP A 133 1.43 -12.49 3.13
N PRO A 134 2.66 -12.07 2.76
CA PRO A 134 3.40 -10.92 3.30
C PRO A 134 2.78 -9.55 2.96
N PRO A 135 2.97 -8.50 3.80
CA PRO A 135 2.44 -7.17 3.54
C PRO A 135 2.91 -6.58 2.21
N ILE A 136 2.06 -5.80 1.55
CA ILE A 136 2.42 -5.10 0.32
C ILE A 136 3.36 -3.94 0.67
N ALA A 137 4.54 -3.89 0.04
CA ALA A 137 5.50 -2.81 0.18
C ALA A 137 5.37 -1.76 -0.93
N ASP A 138 4.92 -2.16 -2.13
CA ASP A 138 4.71 -1.26 -3.26
C ASP A 138 3.70 -1.83 -4.25
N ILE A 139 3.04 -0.94 -5.00
CA ILE A 139 2.06 -1.29 -6.02
C ILE A 139 2.18 -0.35 -7.22
N SER A 140 2.10 -0.90 -8.43
CA SER A 140 2.03 -0.13 -9.67
C SER A 140 1.09 -0.79 -10.68
N ALA A 141 0.59 -0.01 -11.62
CA ALA A 141 -0.16 -0.53 -12.76
C ALA A 141 0.78 -0.74 -13.95
N ILE A 142 0.60 -1.87 -14.64
CA ILE A 142 1.22 -2.18 -15.92
C ILE A 142 0.12 -2.43 -16.95
N THR A 143 0.33 -1.98 -18.18
CA THR A 143 -0.63 -2.15 -19.27
C THR A 143 0.02 -2.97 -20.38
N ASP A 144 -0.69 -4.00 -20.84
CA ASP A 144 -0.21 -4.85 -21.92
C ASP A 144 -0.51 -4.26 -23.32
N ASN A 145 -0.10 -5.00 -24.37
CA ASN A 145 -0.33 -4.58 -25.75
C ASN A 145 -1.81 -4.56 -26.15
N ALA A 146 -2.67 -5.28 -25.42
CA ALA A 146 -4.11 -5.30 -25.60
C ALA A 146 -4.82 -4.21 -24.79
N GLN A 147 -4.08 -3.31 -24.15
CA GLN A 147 -4.57 -2.28 -23.24
C GLN A 147 -5.20 -2.82 -21.95
N GLN A 148 -4.91 -4.07 -21.59
CA GLN A 148 -5.33 -4.62 -20.31
C GLN A 148 -4.38 -4.19 -19.21
N VAL A 149 -4.93 -3.63 -18.14
CA VAL A 149 -4.24 -3.25 -16.91
C VAL A 149 -4.12 -4.45 -15.98
N SER A 150 -2.93 -4.61 -15.42
CA SER A 150 -2.60 -5.52 -14.32
C SER A 150 -1.84 -4.76 -13.24
N LEU A 151 -1.86 -5.27 -12.01
CA LEU A 151 -1.14 -4.71 -10.87
C LEU A 151 0.16 -5.48 -10.67
N GLU A 152 1.29 -4.77 -10.67
CA GLU A 152 2.55 -5.30 -10.16
C GLU A 152 2.62 -5.00 -8.66
N ILE A 153 2.68 -6.07 -7.86
CA ILE A 153 2.76 -5.99 -6.40
C ILE A 153 4.17 -6.37 -5.99
N LYS A 154 4.78 -5.54 -5.14
CA LYS A 154 6.01 -5.85 -4.43
C LYS A 154 5.68 -6.13 -2.98
N GLU A 155 5.98 -7.35 -2.52
CA GLU A 155 5.80 -7.76 -1.14
C GLU A 155 6.96 -7.26 -0.26
N ARG A 156 6.69 -7.04 1.03
CA ARG A 156 7.69 -6.64 2.00
C ARG A 156 8.60 -7.83 2.30
N SER A 157 9.90 -7.62 2.11
CA SER A 157 10.95 -8.57 2.49
C SER A 157 10.85 -8.91 3.98
N THR A 158 10.88 -10.20 4.31
CA THR A 158 10.93 -10.68 5.70
C THR A 158 12.11 -11.64 5.81
N PHE A 159 13.16 -11.23 6.53
CA PHE A 159 14.37 -12.06 6.68
C PHE A 159 14.04 -13.48 7.15
N PRO A 160 14.59 -14.54 6.51
CA PRO A 160 15.63 -14.54 5.48
C PRO A 160 15.12 -14.43 4.02
N TYR A 161 13.81 -14.25 3.80
CA TYR A 161 13.18 -14.25 2.49
C TYR A 161 13.29 -12.87 1.81
N PRO A 162 13.74 -12.80 0.54
CA PRO A 162 13.82 -11.55 -0.20
C PRO A 162 12.41 -11.02 -0.54
N ALA A 163 12.34 -9.72 -0.89
CA ALA A 163 11.13 -9.16 -1.47
C ALA A 163 10.82 -9.84 -2.81
N THR A 164 9.58 -10.26 -2.96
CA THR A 164 9.01 -10.89 -4.15
C THR A 164 8.18 -9.87 -4.93
N ARG A 165 8.11 -10.06 -6.24
CA ARG A 165 7.18 -9.35 -7.12
C ARG A 165 6.20 -10.35 -7.70
N SER A 166 4.95 -9.92 -7.87
CA SER A 166 3.91 -10.70 -8.51
C SER A 166 3.00 -9.82 -9.35
N THR A 167 2.35 -10.40 -10.35
CA THR A 167 1.44 -9.70 -11.25
C THR A 167 0.03 -10.21 -11.03
N TRP A 168 -0.91 -9.29 -10.85
CA TRP A 168 -2.30 -9.60 -10.53
C TRP A 168 -3.24 -8.92 -11.48
N GLN A 169 -4.29 -9.61 -11.89
CA GLN A 169 -5.32 -9.07 -12.76
C GLN A 169 -6.69 -9.29 -12.14
N TRP A 170 -7.59 -8.33 -12.35
CA TRP A 170 -8.98 -8.45 -11.92
C TRP A 170 -9.69 -9.61 -12.62
N GLN A 171 -10.50 -10.38 -11.88
CA GLN A 171 -11.27 -11.54 -12.34
C GLN A 171 -12.71 -11.48 -11.79
N ASP A 172 -13.44 -10.40 -12.08
CA ASP A 172 -14.83 -10.10 -11.71
C ASP A 172 -15.13 -9.88 -10.22
N TRP A 173 -14.54 -10.65 -9.31
CA TRP A 173 -14.83 -10.61 -7.87
C TRP A 173 -13.60 -10.34 -7.00
N GLY A 174 -12.43 -10.22 -7.62
CA GLY A 174 -11.17 -10.02 -6.94
C GLY A 174 -9.98 -10.09 -7.88
N PHE A 175 -8.81 -9.79 -7.35
CA PHE A 175 -7.55 -9.96 -8.06
C PHE A 175 -7.07 -11.40 -8.00
N ALA A 176 -6.65 -11.94 -9.15
CA ALA A 176 -5.97 -13.22 -9.25
C ALA A 176 -4.55 -13.03 -9.80
N ARG A 177 -3.62 -13.81 -9.27
CA ARG A 177 -2.23 -13.83 -9.71
C ARG A 177 -2.13 -14.43 -11.11
N VAL A 178 -1.38 -13.80 -12.01
CA VAL A 178 -1.24 -14.19 -13.42
C VAL A 178 0.21 -14.42 -13.85
N ASP A 179 1.19 -14.13 -13.00
CA ASP A 179 2.59 -14.55 -13.21
C ASP A 179 2.80 -16.02 -12.77
N ALA A 180 3.43 -16.80 -13.66
CA ALA A 180 3.75 -18.21 -13.48
C ALA A 180 5.25 -18.41 -13.14
#